data_AF-A0A945TWM1-F1
#
_entry.id   AF-A0A945TWM1-F1
#
_cell.length_a   1.000
_cell.length_b   1.000
_cell.length_c   1.000
_cell.angle_alpha   90.00
_cell.angle_beta   90.00
_cell.angle_gamma   90.00
#
_symmetry.space_group_name_H-M   'P 1'
#
loop_
_entity.id
_entity.type
_entity.pdbx_description
1 polymer ?
#
loop_
_entity_poly.entity_id
_entity_poly.type
_entity_poly.pdbx_seq_one_letter_code
_entity_poly.pdbx_strand_id
1 'polypeptide(L)'
;MKKIYRFFAPITVCSVVLGLCLSLVVIPQQILADEEQALPKNWKKISLKKLKLRVIDGDTFDADFNKNGRFTNPQERVRLLYVDTPELKKSHKGKDPKLGLPAKGFLRTVLSKTNAVLWVDQKNKTGNYGRLLAVLEVKGHNINLALIKRGHSYFNTRYSWPEGFKTYALAEADAFEKRLGIWSYRKSRKRYLLRLREEGKTVYSTKNPYFVAKIQNAEVIDLSKYNGRFVRVQGKIKKIQQLRKGAQLIYLKHKRMKKGLPVISFENQRNWLGLQKIRKGDLLQIEGFATLYKKKQWQIKLHRAVILN
;
A
#
# COMPACT_ATOMS: atom_id res chain seq x y z
N MET A 1 -73.90 24.87 -29.00
CA MET A 1 -73.99 23.54 -28.36
C MET A 1 -72.73 22.73 -28.67
N LYS A 2 -71.99 22.32 -27.61
CA LYS A 2 -71.07 21.16 -27.50
C LYS A 2 -70.47 20.55 -28.79
N LYS A 3 -69.13 20.60 -28.96
CA LYS A 3 -68.16 19.50 -28.65
C LYS A 3 -66.80 19.73 -29.33
N ILE A 4 -65.77 19.30 -28.59
CA ILE A 4 -64.36 19.11 -28.94
C ILE A 4 -64.22 18.03 -30.03
N TYR A 5 -63.22 18.11 -30.93
CA TYR A 5 -62.18 17.09 -31.18
C TYR A 5 -61.13 17.55 -32.22
N ARG A 6 -59.89 17.10 -31.95
CA ARG A 6 -58.60 17.32 -32.64
C ARG A 6 -58.59 16.81 -34.10
N PHE A 7 -57.71 17.37 -34.95
CA PHE A 7 -56.54 16.65 -35.52
C PHE A 7 -55.69 17.48 -36.53
N PHE A 8 -54.40 17.08 -36.59
CA PHE A 8 -53.34 17.29 -37.60
C PHE A 8 -52.54 18.61 -37.71
N ALA A 9 -51.22 18.45 -37.57
CA ALA A 9 -50.13 19.42 -37.81
C ALA A 9 -49.71 19.41 -39.31
N PRO A 10 -48.91 20.39 -39.78
CA PRO A 10 -47.46 20.16 -39.78
C PRO A 10 -46.56 21.38 -39.50
N ILE A 11 -45.50 21.09 -38.74
CA ILE A 11 -44.10 21.52 -38.82
C ILE A 11 -43.75 22.61 -39.86
N THR A 12 -43.10 23.69 -39.41
CA THR A 12 -41.97 24.28 -40.14
C THR A 12 -40.87 24.70 -39.16
N VAL A 13 -39.68 24.23 -39.50
CA VAL A 13 -38.41 24.27 -38.78
C VAL A 13 -37.82 25.68 -38.81
N CYS A 14 -37.25 26.16 -37.70
CA CYS A 14 -36.12 27.08 -37.79
C CYS A 14 -35.06 26.72 -36.74
N SER A 15 -33.91 26.36 -37.30
CA SER A 15 -32.72 25.78 -36.71
C SER A 15 -32.00 26.71 -35.73
N VAL A 16 -31.71 26.22 -34.53
CA VAL A 16 -30.50 26.61 -33.78
C VAL A 16 -29.89 25.34 -33.19
N VAL A 17 -29.00 24.71 -33.95
CA VAL A 17 -28.13 23.64 -33.46
C VAL A 17 -26.98 24.31 -32.72
N LEU A 18 -27.10 24.45 -31.40
CA LEU A 18 -25.94 24.66 -30.55
C LEU A 18 -25.32 23.28 -30.27
N GLY A 19 -24.37 22.90 -31.11
CA GLY A 19 -23.57 21.69 -30.95
C GLY A 19 -22.68 21.76 -29.72
N LEU A 20 -23.18 21.34 -28.57
CA LEU A 20 -22.36 20.96 -27.42
C LEU A 20 -21.91 19.51 -27.65
N CYS A 21 -20.81 19.35 -28.39
CA CYS A 21 -20.03 18.11 -28.40
C CYS A 21 -19.40 17.94 -27.02
N LEU A 22 -20.19 17.48 -26.05
CA LEU A 22 -19.67 16.87 -24.84
C LEU A 22 -19.21 15.47 -25.27
N SER A 23 -17.97 15.38 -25.77
CA SER A 23 -17.28 14.11 -25.89
C SER A 23 -17.03 13.59 -24.47
N LEU A 24 -18.06 12.97 -23.89
CA LEU A 24 -17.92 12.07 -22.76
C LEU A 24 -17.03 10.94 -23.25
N VAL A 25 -15.73 11.10 -23.04
CA VAL A 25 -14.82 9.97 -23.03
C VAL A 25 -15.33 9.08 -21.89
N VAL A 26 -16.16 8.10 -22.25
CA VAL A 26 -16.57 7.02 -21.36
C VAL A 26 -15.30 6.22 -21.10
N ILE A 27 -14.49 6.69 -20.16
CA ILE A 27 -13.48 5.84 -19.55
C ILE A 27 -14.29 4.68 -18.96
N PRO A 28 -14.03 3.41 -19.34
CA PRO A 28 -14.81 2.30 -18.83
C PRO A 28 -14.71 2.31 -17.31
N GLN A 29 -15.85 2.39 -16.62
CA GLN A 29 -15.90 2.34 -15.14
C GLN A 29 -15.11 1.15 -14.57
N GLN A 30 -14.96 0.08 -15.36
CA GLN A 30 -14.14 -1.09 -15.05
C GLN A 30 -12.64 -0.77 -14.89
N ILE A 31 -12.07 0.10 -15.72
CA ILE A 31 -10.64 0.48 -15.62
C ILE A 31 -10.40 1.30 -14.35
N LEU A 32 -11.32 2.21 -14.01
CA LEU A 32 -11.25 3.02 -12.79
C LEU A 32 -11.42 2.17 -11.52
N ALA A 33 -12.33 1.18 -11.55
CA ALA A 33 -12.53 0.25 -10.44
C ALA A 33 -11.30 -0.66 -10.21
N ASP A 34 -10.67 -1.15 -11.28
CA ASP A 34 -9.46 -1.99 -11.18
C ASP A 34 -8.26 -1.20 -10.61
N GLU A 35 -8.11 0.07 -10.98
CA GLU A 35 -7.10 0.95 -10.35
C GLU A 35 -7.39 1.19 -8.85
N GLU A 36 -8.66 1.27 -8.46
CA GLU A 36 -9.06 1.43 -7.05
C GLU A 36 -8.89 0.15 -6.21
N GLN A 37 -8.99 -1.04 -6.84
CA GLN A 37 -8.81 -2.32 -6.18
C GLN A 37 -7.35 -2.76 -6.09
N ALA A 38 -6.44 -2.18 -6.87
CA ALA A 38 -5.01 -2.50 -6.84
C ALA A 38 -4.72 -4.02 -6.92
N LEU A 39 -5.47 -4.73 -7.77
CA LEU A 39 -5.20 -6.14 -8.07
C LEU A 39 -3.90 -6.27 -8.88
N PRO A 40 -3.09 -7.33 -8.67
CA PRO A 40 -1.87 -7.53 -9.43
C PRO A 40 -2.14 -7.77 -10.93
N LYS A 41 -1.21 -7.36 -11.79
CA LYS A 41 -1.24 -7.68 -13.22
C LYS A 41 -0.32 -8.86 -13.51
N ASN A 42 -0.68 -9.72 -14.47
CA ASN A 42 0.16 -10.83 -14.95
C ASN A 42 0.56 -11.88 -13.90
N TRP A 43 -0.13 -11.97 -12.77
CA TRP A 43 0.11 -13.02 -11.77
C TRP A 43 -0.72 -14.27 -12.07
N LYS A 44 -0.23 -15.44 -11.65
CA LYS A 44 -0.97 -16.70 -11.82
C LYS A 44 -2.22 -16.67 -10.95
N LYS A 45 -3.38 -16.93 -11.56
CA LYS A 45 -4.66 -17.07 -10.86
C LYS A 45 -4.88 -18.53 -10.44
N ILE A 46 -5.26 -18.75 -9.20
CA ILE A 46 -5.66 -20.05 -8.66
C ILE A 46 -7.07 -19.92 -8.10
N SER A 47 -8.02 -20.63 -8.71
CA SER A 47 -9.41 -20.65 -8.24
C SER A 47 -9.51 -21.49 -6.96
N LEU A 48 -10.19 -20.95 -5.94
CA LEU A 48 -10.50 -21.68 -4.70
C LEU A 48 -11.87 -22.37 -4.75
N LYS A 49 -12.54 -22.36 -5.90
CA LYS A 49 -13.86 -22.96 -6.08
C LYS A 49 -13.82 -24.44 -5.71
N LYS A 50 -14.75 -24.86 -4.84
CA LYS A 50 -14.90 -26.24 -4.34
C LYS A 50 -13.72 -26.77 -3.51
N LEU A 51 -12.77 -25.93 -3.09
CA LEU A 51 -11.70 -26.36 -2.19
C LEU A 51 -12.17 -26.27 -0.73
N LYS A 52 -11.69 -27.19 0.11
CA LYS A 52 -11.85 -27.10 1.56
C LYS A 52 -10.93 -26.01 2.09
N LEU A 53 -11.48 -25.06 2.84
CA LEU A 53 -10.75 -23.92 3.39
C LEU A 53 -10.81 -23.92 4.92
N ARG A 54 -9.72 -23.53 5.58
CA ARG A 54 -9.66 -23.35 7.05
C ARG A 54 -9.01 -22.03 7.42
N VAL A 55 -9.77 -21.10 7.96
CA VAL A 55 -9.26 -19.78 8.37
C VAL A 55 -8.46 -19.91 9.69
N ILE A 56 -7.19 -19.52 9.66
CA ILE A 56 -6.29 -19.60 10.82
C ILE A 56 -6.38 -18.30 11.63
N ASP A 57 -6.14 -17.16 11.01
CA ASP A 57 -6.21 -15.81 11.58
C ASP A 57 -6.72 -14.80 10.53
N GLY A 58 -6.47 -13.50 10.69
CA GLY A 58 -7.01 -12.45 9.83
C GLY A 58 -6.31 -12.31 8.46
N ASP A 59 -5.13 -12.92 8.28
CA ASP A 59 -4.37 -12.86 7.04
C ASP A 59 -3.82 -14.22 6.57
N THR A 60 -4.16 -15.29 7.29
CA THR A 60 -3.68 -16.64 7.03
C THR A 60 -4.85 -17.63 7.03
N PHE A 61 -4.92 -18.47 6.00
CA PHE A 61 -5.85 -19.59 5.90
C PHE A 61 -5.20 -20.77 5.19
N ASP A 62 -5.73 -21.98 5.42
CA ASP A 62 -5.33 -23.17 4.68
C ASP A 62 -6.32 -23.45 3.54
N ALA A 63 -5.82 -23.90 2.40
CA ALA A 63 -6.58 -24.33 1.23
C ALA A 63 -6.12 -25.71 0.77
N ASP A 64 -7.06 -26.63 0.64
CA ASP A 64 -6.82 -28.01 0.23
C ASP A 64 -6.65 -28.10 -1.30
N PHE A 65 -5.45 -27.78 -1.79
CA PHE A 65 -5.17 -27.72 -3.23
C PHE A 65 -5.14 -29.10 -3.90
N ASN A 66 -4.81 -30.16 -3.16
CA ASN A 66 -4.78 -31.53 -3.67
C ASN A 66 -6.12 -32.28 -3.49
N LYS A 67 -7.08 -31.68 -2.78
CA LYS A 67 -8.43 -32.21 -2.52
C LYS A 67 -8.45 -33.53 -1.75
N ASN A 68 -7.45 -33.76 -0.89
CA ASN A 68 -7.37 -34.97 -0.05
C ASN A 68 -8.05 -34.82 1.32
N GLY A 69 -8.65 -33.65 1.59
CA GLY A 69 -9.36 -33.33 2.83
C GLY A 69 -8.46 -32.96 4.01
N ARG A 70 -7.13 -32.99 3.85
CA ARG A 70 -6.11 -32.74 4.88
C ARG A 70 -5.29 -31.50 4.52
N PHE A 71 -4.59 -30.95 5.52
CA PHE A 71 -3.66 -29.84 5.34
C PHE A 71 -2.28 -30.28 5.81
N THR A 72 -1.54 -30.96 4.95
CA THR A 72 -0.25 -31.59 5.26
C THR A 72 0.92 -30.84 4.62
N ASN A 73 0.66 -30.05 3.57
CA ASN A 73 1.70 -29.38 2.80
C ASN A 73 1.83 -27.92 3.25
N PRO A 74 3.05 -27.40 3.45
CA PRO A 74 3.22 -25.99 3.83
C PRO A 74 2.62 -25.00 2.81
N GLN A 75 2.59 -25.36 1.53
CA GLN A 75 2.01 -24.56 0.45
C GLN A 75 0.47 -24.46 0.52
N GLU A 76 -0.19 -25.36 1.24
CA GLU A 76 -1.64 -25.26 1.51
C GLU A 76 -1.93 -24.10 2.47
N ARG A 77 -0.94 -23.64 3.25
CA ARG A 77 -1.07 -22.44 4.08
C ARG A 77 -0.82 -21.18 3.25
N VAL A 78 -1.88 -20.45 2.99
CA VAL A 78 -1.88 -19.19 2.27
C VAL A 78 -1.69 -18.03 3.25
N ARG A 79 -0.67 -17.19 3.01
CA ARG A 79 -0.45 -15.92 3.71
C ARG A 79 -0.76 -14.78 2.74
N LEU A 80 -1.70 -13.92 3.14
CA LEU A 80 -2.06 -12.74 2.39
C LEU A 80 -0.91 -11.73 2.40
N LEU A 81 -0.54 -11.25 1.22
CA LEU A 81 0.45 -10.20 1.01
C LEU A 81 -0.05 -8.83 1.50
N TYR A 82 0.88 -7.93 1.78
CA TYR A 82 0.61 -6.53 2.13
C TYR A 82 -0.09 -6.30 3.47
N VAL A 83 -0.43 -7.36 4.20
CA VAL A 83 -1.11 -7.31 5.49
C VAL A 83 -0.35 -8.10 6.57
N ASP A 84 -0.50 -7.63 7.79
CA ASP A 84 -0.15 -8.29 9.04
C ASP A 84 -1.21 -7.97 10.10
N THR A 85 -2.15 -8.89 10.26
CA THR A 85 -3.27 -8.76 11.19
C THR A 85 -2.84 -9.07 12.63
N PRO A 86 -3.55 -8.58 13.66
CA PRO A 86 -3.25 -8.90 15.05
C PRO A 86 -3.30 -10.40 15.32
N GLU A 87 -2.31 -10.90 16.05
CA GLU A 87 -2.10 -12.33 16.30
C GLU A 87 -3.13 -12.88 17.32
N LEU A 88 -3.74 -14.02 17.00
CA LEU A 88 -4.72 -14.67 17.90
C LEU A 88 -4.07 -15.53 18.99
N LYS A 89 -2.83 -15.98 18.77
CA LYS A 89 -2.04 -16.80 19.70
C LYS A 89 -0.79 -16.03 20.13
N LYS A 90 -0.12 -16.52 21.18
CA LYS A 90 1.13 -15.91 21.65
C LYS A 90 2.19 -16.00 20.53
N SER A 91 2.82 -14.88 20.22
CA SER A 91 3.95 -14.77 19.29
C SER A 91 4.91 -13.70 19.78
N HIS A 92 6.04 -13.52 19.08
CA HIS A 92 6.98 -12.42 19.33
C HIS A 92 6.35 -11.03 19.17
N LYS A 93 5.23 -10.90 18.43
CA LYS A 93 4.48 -9.65 18.24
C LYS A 93 3.44 -9.38 19.34
N GLY A 94 3.31 -10.30 20.29
CA GLY A 94 2.24 -10.31 21.29
C GLY A 94 0.93 -10.92 20.76
N LYS A 95 0.02 -11.24 21.69
CA LYS A 95 -1.33 -11.77 21.41
C LYS A 95 -2.33 -10.62 21.50
N ASP A 96 -3.23 -10.47 20.52
CA ASP A 96 -4.29 -9.47 20.54
C ASP A 96 -5.61 -9.99 19.92
N PRO A 97 -6.36 -10.83 20.65
CA PRO A 97 -7.60 -11.40 20.15
C PRO A 97 -8.69 -10.34 19.95
N LYS A 98 -8.65 -9.25 20.73
CA LYS A 98 -9.63 -8.16 20.64
C LYS A 98 -9.68 -7.56 19.24
N LEU A 99 -8.53 -7.39 18.60
CA LEU A 99 -8.43 -6.86 17.24
C LEU A 99 -8.26 -7.96 16.17
N GLY A 100 -7.72 -9.13 16.55
CA GLY A 100 -7.51 -10.25 15.63
C GLY A 100 -8.77 -11.03 15.29
N LEU A 101 -9.71 -11.22 16.25
CA LEU A 101 -10.95 -11.95 16.01
C LEU A 101 -11.86 -11.27 14.96
N PRO A 102 -12.03 -9.93 14.98
CA PRO A 102 -12.71 -9.23 13.90
C PRO A 102 -12.06 -9.45 12.52
N ALA A 103 -10.73 -9.41 12.43
CA ALA A 103 -10.02 -9.64 11.17
C ALA A 103 -10.22 -11.08 10.65
N LYS A 104 -10.13 -12.08 11.53
CA LYS A 104 -10.43 -13.48 11.22
C LYS A 104 -11.88 -13.67 10.79
N GLY A 105 -12.82 -13.02 11.48
CA GLY A 105 -14.24 -13.03 11.14
C GLY A 105 -14.47 -12.48 9.74
N PHE A 106 -13.87 -11.33 9.42
CA PHE A 106 -13.91 -10.74 8.09
C PHE A 106 -13.38 -11.72 7.02
N LEU A 107 -12.18 -12.30 7.23
CA LEU A 107 -11.59 -13.25 6.29
C LEU A 107 -12.49 -14.49 6.09
N ARG A 108 -13.08 -15.01 7.16
CA ARG A 108 -14.03 -16.13 7.10
C ARG A 108 -15.27 -15.79 6.27
N THR A 109 -15.85 -14.60 6.47
CA THR A 109 -17.04 -14.15 5.74
C THR A 109 -16.77 -13.89 4.27
N VAL A 110 -15.57 -13.42 3.89
CA VAL A 110 -15.24 -13.25 2.46
C VAL A 110 -14.96 -14.59 1.79
N LEU A 111 -14.30 -15.53 2.47
CA LEU A 111 -14.00 -16.87 1.93
C LEU A 111 -15.23 -17.78 1.86
N SER A 112 -16.29 -17.52 2.63
CA SER A 112 -17.56 -18.25 2.48
C SER A 112 -18.35 -17.85 1.23
N LYS A 113 -17.94 -16.78 0.53
CA LYS A 113 -18.57 -16.37 -0.74
C LYS A 113 -18.05 -17.23 -1.88
N THR A 114 -18.94 -17.57 -2.81
CA THR A 114 -18.56 -18.22 -4.07
C THR A 114 -17.75 -17.22 -4.94
N ASN A 115 -16.66 -17.70 -5.54
CA ASN A 115 -15.73 -16.98 -6.44
C ASN A 115 -14.54 -16.27 -5.75
N ALA A 116 -13.80 -17.02 -4.93
CA ALA A 116 -12.50 -16.60 -4.44
C ALA A 116 -11.37 -17.07 -5.38
N VAL A 117 -10.44 -16.15 -5.68
CA VAL A 117 -9.28 -16.39 -6.56
C VAL A 117 -8.03 -15.87 -5.85
N LEU A 118 -6.97 -16.66 -5.86
CA LEU A 118 -5.64 -16.23 -5.44
C LEU A 118 -4.83 -15.76 -6.64
N TRP A 119 -4.22 -14.60 -6.50
CA TRP A 119 -3.20 -14.09 -7.40
C TRP A 119 -1.84 -14.38 -6.79
N VAL A 120 -1.00 -15.11 -7.52
CA VAL A 120 0.32 -15.59 -7.06
C VAL A 120 1.41 -15.17 -8.03
N ASP A 121 2.37 -14.40 -7.55
CA ASP A 121 3.62 -14.11 -8.27
C ASP A 121 4.48 -15.37 -8.33
N GLN A 122 4.67 -15.95 -9.53
CA GLN A 122 5.50 -17.16 -9.67
C GLN A 122 6.97 -16.93 -9.31
N LYS A 123 7.47 -15.69 -9.39
CA LYS A 123 8.86 -15.37 -9.05
C LYS A 123 9.08 -15.30 -7.54
N ASN A 124 8.03 -15.02 -6.75
CA ASN A 124 8.11 -14.84 -5.30
C ASN A 124 6.88 -15.39 -4.57
N LYS A 125 6.54 -16.67 -4.83
CA LYS A 125 5.35 -17.32 -4.28
C LYS A 125 5.52 -17.91 -2.89
N THR A 126 6.75 -18.04 -2.39
CA THR A 126 7.03 -18.80 -1.16
C THR A 126 7.46 -17.86 -0.04
N GLY A 127 6.66 -17.79 1.01
CA GLY A 127 6.97 -17.07 2.24
C GLY A 127 7.68 -17.96 3.26
N ASN A 128 7.89 -17.39 4.46
CA ASN A 128 8.48 -18.11 5.58
C ASN A 128 7.71 -19.42 5.86
N TYR A 129 8.45 -20.47 6.21
CA TYR A 129 7.92 -21.81 6.48
C TYR A 129 7.23 -22.46 5.28
N GLY A 130 7.53 -22.06 4.05
CA GLY A 130 6.97 -22.67 2.83
C GLY A 130 5.54 -22.25 2.49
N ARG A 131 5.00 -21.22 3.17
CA ARG A 131 3.63 -20.71 2.95
C ARG A 131 3.48 -20.13 1.55
N LEU A 132 2.33 -20.32 0.92
CA LEU A 132 1.99 -19.66 -0.33
C LEU A 132 1.67 -18.17 -0.09
N LEU A 133 2.34 -17.27 -0.79
CA LEU A 133 2.06 -15.83 -0.77
C LEU A 133 1.06 -15.47 -1.87
N ALA A 134 0.01 -14.72 -1.51
CA ALA A 134 -1.00 -14.35 -2.48
C ALA A 134 -1.72 -13.02 -2.17
N VAL A 135 -2.28 -12.41 -3.21
CA VAL A 135 -3.40 -11.47 -3.10
C VAL A 135 -4.70 -12.24 -3.29
N LEU A 136 -5.65 -12.08 -2.37
CA LEU A 136 -6.95 -12.72 -2.44
C LEU A 136 -7.96 -11.77 -3.09
N GLU A 137 -8.57 -12.22 -4.18
CA GLU A 137 -9.68 -11.57 -4.82
C GLU A 137 -10.98 -12.34 -4.53
N VAL A 138 -12.05 -11.62 -4.18
CA VAL A 138 -13.39 -12.20 -4.09
C VAL A 138 -14.37 -11.29 -4.81
N LYS A 139 -15.04 -11.82 -5.84
CA LYS A 139 -15.98 -11.05 -6.69
C LYS A 139 -15.38 -9.72 -7.20
N GLY A 140 -14.16 -9.74 -7.76
CA GLY A 140 -13.49 -8.54 -8.26
C GLY A 140 -12.84 -7.65 -7.19
N HIS A 141 -13.01 -7.95 -5.90
CA HIS A 141 -12.49 -7.10 -4.83
C HIS A 141 -11.21 -7.65 -4.22
N ASN A 142 -10.21 -6.78 -4.07
CA ASN A 142 -8.97 -7.10 -3.40
C ASN A 142 -9.14 -7.13 -1.87
N ILE A 143 -9.17 -8.33 -1.30
CA ILE A 143 -9.40 -8.53 0.13
C ILE A 143 -8.23 -8.04 0.98
N ASN A 144 -6.99 -8.10 0.48
CA ASN A 144 -5.81 -7.63 1.19
C ASN A 144 -5.87 -6.10 1.39
N LEU A 145 -6.23 -5.36 0.34
CA LEU A 145 -6.50 -3.92 0.43
C LEU A 145 -7.68 -3.63 1.37
N ALA A 146 -8.73 -4.45 1.28
CA ALA A 146 -9.94 -4.30 2.08
C ALA A 146 -9.70 -4.49 3.60
N LEU A 147 -8.74 -5.35 3.99
CA LEU A 147 -8.27 -5.49 5.38
C LEU A 147 -7.65 -4.19 5.90
N ILE A 148 -6.87 -3.49 5.07
CA ILE A 148 -6.25 -2.21 5.42
C ILE A 148 -7.28 -1.09 5.46
N LYS A 149 -8.16 -0.98 4.45
CA LYS A 149 -9.26 0.01 4.42
C LYS A 149 -10.13 -0.08 5.70
N ARG A 150 -10.33 -1.28 6.24
CA ARG A 150 -11.09 -1.52 7.49
C ARG A 150 -10.27 -1.37 8.78
N GLY A 151 -8.98 -1.08 8.68
CA GLY A 151 -8.08 -1.00 9.83
C GLY A 151 -7.83 -2.34 10.52
N HIS A 152 -8.09 -3.49 9.87
CA HIS A 152 -7.72 -4.80 10.41
C HIS A 152 -6.21 -5.06 10.35
N SER A 153 -5.51 -4.31 9.51
CA SER A 153 -4.07 -4.42 9.36
C SER A 153 -3.43 -3.08 9.00
N TYR A 154 -2.15 -2.94 9.31
CA TYR A 154 -1.28 -1.90 8.78
C TYR A 154 -0.73 -2.34 7.42
N PHE A 155 -0.30 -1.41 6.59
CA PHE A 155 0.24 -1.75 5.27
C PHE A 155 1.65 -2.33 5.40
N ASN A 156 1.80 -3.62 5.10
CA ASN A 156 3.03 -4.37 5.33
C ASN A 156 3.70 -4.90 4.06
N THR A 157 4.75 -4.23 3.60
CA THR A 157 5.54 -4.60 2.41
C THR A 157 6.71 -5.58 2.67
N ARG A 158 6.63 -6.44 3.70
CA ARG A 158 7.78 -7.28 4.11
C ARG A 158 8.28 -8.28 3.05
N TYR A 159 7.41 -8.73 2.15
CA TYR A 159 7.75 -9.73 1.13
C TYR A 159 7.97 -9.10 -0.25
N SER A 160 7.14 -8.12 -0.57
CA SER A 160 7.19 -7.36 -1.80
C SER A 160 6.41 -6.08 -1.59
N TRP A 161 6.50 -5.20 -2.57
CA TRP A 161 5.70 -3.99 -2.63
C TRP A 161 4.75 -4.11 -3.82
N PRO A 162 3.48 -3.68 -3.70
CA PRO A 162 2.51 -3.78 -4.77
C PRO A 162 2.72 -2.69 -5.83
N GLU A 163 2.32 -2.96 -7.08
CA GLU A 163 2.22 -1.93 -8.14
C GLU A 163 1.29 -0.79 -7.68
N GLY A 164 0.15 -1.13 -7.07
CA GLY A 164 -0.78 -0.19 -6.45
C GLY A 164 -0.35 0.36 -5.09
N PHE A 165 0.94 0.53 -4.82
CA PHE A 165 1.47 1.00 -3.53
C PHE A 165 0.74 2.23 -2.98
N LYS A 166 0.50 3.23 -3.84
CA LYS A 166 -0.21 4.46 -3.46
C LYS A 166 -1.59 4.15 -2.88
N THR A 167 -2.34 3.25 -3.49
CA THR A 167 -3.69 2.85 -3.06
C THR A 167 -3.67 2.22 -1.67
N TYR A 168 -2.71 1.32 -1.41
CA TYR A 168 -2.55 0.71 -0.08
C TYR A 168 -2.14 1.74 1.00
N ALA A 169 -1.19 2.62 0.67
CA ALA A 169 -0.73 3.66 1.59
C ALA A 169 -1.85 4.66 1.94
N LEU A 170 -2.67 5.04 0.95
CA LEU A 170 -3.85 5.90 1.16
C LEU A 170 -4.94 5.20 1.97
N ALA A 171 -5.15 3.89 1.76
CA ALA A 171 -6.09 3.12 2.56
C ALA A 171 -5.68 3.05 4.04
N GLU A 172 -4.39 2.89 4.33
CA GLU A 172 -3.88 2.90 5.70
C GLU A 172 -4.04 4.28 6.35
N ALA A 173 -3.72 5.34 5.61
CA ALA A 173 -3.92 6.72 6.02
C ALA A 173 -5.37 7.02 6.43
N ASP A 174 -6.31 6.65 5.55
CA ASP A 174 -7.75 6.84 5.78
C ASP A 174 -8.22 6.07 7.02
N ALA A 175 -7.84 4.79 7.15
CA ALA A 175 -8.16 3.98 8.31
C ALA A 175 -7.58 4.56 9.62
N PHE A 176 -6.39 5.14 9.56
CA PHE A 176 -5.75 5.80 10.70
C PHE A 176 -6.46 7.09 11.10
N GLU A 177 -6.89 7.91 10.14
CA GLU A 177 -7.62 9.15 10.39
C GLU A 177 -9.02 8.89 10.94
N LYS A 178 -9.72 7.90 10.39
CA LYS A 178 -11.05 7.45 10.83
C LYS A 178 -11.04 6.60 12.10
N ARG A 179 -9.86 6.30 12.67
CA ARG A 179 -9.71 5.48 13.88
C ARG A 179 -10.36 4.08 13.72
N LEU A 180 -10.10 3.41 12.60
CA LEU A 180 -10.64 2.08 12.34
C LEU A 180 -9.75 0.97 12.91
N GLY A 181 -10.37 -0.11 13.40
CA GLY A 181 -9.69 -1.34 13.83
C GLY A 181 -8.50 -1.10 14.76
N ILE A 182 -7.29 -1.45 14.31
CA ILE A 182 -6.04 -1.29 15.07
C ILE A 182 -5.73 0.17 15.44
N TRP A 183 -6.36 1.14 14.77
CA TRP A 183 -6.20 2.58 14.99
C TRP A 183 -7.26 3.19 15.91
N SER A 184 -8.21 2.39 16.40
CA SER A 184 -9.42 2.86 17.10
C SER A 184 -9.18 3.50 18.46
N TYR A 185 -8.29 2.94 19.28
CA TYR A 185 -8.01 3.45 20.62
C TYR A 185 -6.53 3.77 20.83
N ARG A 186 -6.28 4.73 21.72
CA ARG A 186 -4.95 5.33 21.98
C ARG A 186 -3.85 4.30 22.19
N LYS A 187 -4.07 3.29 23.04
CA LYS A 187 -3.05 2.27 23.37
C LYS A 187 -2.70 1.40 22.16
N SER A 188 -3.67 0.94 21.37
CA SER A 188 -3.37 0.18 20.14
C SER A 188 -2.69 1.06 19.10
N ARG A 189 -3.21 2.27 18.86
CA ARG A 189 -2.64 3.21 17.89
C ARG A 189 -1.18 3.53 18.21
N LYS A 190 -0.86 3.83 19.47
CA LYS A 190 0.52 4.07 19.92
C LYS A 190 1.42 2.85 19.65
N ARG A 191 0.96 1.65 19.99
CA ARG A 191 1.70 0.40 19.79
C ARG A 191 2.03 0.16 18.31
N TYR A 192 1.06 0.34 17.41
CA TYR A 192 1.31 0.14 15.97
C TYR A 192 2.17 1.24 15.35
N LEU A 193 2.03 2.50 15.78
CA LEU A 193 2.94 3.57 15.37
C LEU A 193 4.40 3.31 15.79
N LEU A 194 4.61 2.78 17.00
CA LEU A 194 5.94 2.39 17.47
C LEU A 194 6.52 1.24 16.62
N ARG A 195 5.71 0.21 16.35
CA ARG A 195 6.11 -0.90 15.46
C ARG A 195 6.50 -0.41 14.07
N LEU A 196 5.67 0.43 13.45
CA LEU A 196 5.98 1.01 12.14
C LEU A 196 7.31 1.76 12.18
N ARG A 197 7.53 2.59 13.20
CA ARG A 197 8.79 3.32 13.38
C ARG A 197 9.99 2.40 13.51
N GLU A 198 9.90 1.33 14.29
CA GLU A 198 10.96 0.31 14.44
C GLU A 198 11.27 -0.36 13.09
N GLU A 199 10.23 -0.63 12.28
CA GLU A 199 10.37 -1.17 10.93
C GLU A 199 10.83 -0.12 9.89
N GLY A 200 11.00 1.14 10.27
CA GLY A 200 11.33 2.23 9.34
C GLY A 200 10.19 2.59 8.37
N LYS A 201 8.94 2.44 8.84
CA LYS A 201 7.69 2.79 8.14
C LYS A 201 6.88 3.83 8.94
N THR A 202 5.95 4.52 8.29
CA THR A 202 4.97 5.38 8.96
C THR A 202 3.66 5.34 8.21
N VAL A 203 2.56 5.65 8.90
CA VAL A 203 1.29 5.95 8.23
C VAL A 203 1.31 7.38 7.71
N TYR A 204 0.96 7.56 6.44
CA TYR A 204 0.80 8.87 5.81
C TYR A 204 -0.48 9.56 6.30
N SER A 205 -0.44 10.26 7.44
CA SER A 205 -1.60 11.02 7.93
C SER A 205 -1.20 12.38 8.48
N THR A 206 -2.02 13.40 8.19
CA THR A 206 -1.83 14.78 8.69
C THR A 206 -1.90 14.88 10.21
N LYS A 207 -2.61 13.95 10.85
CA LYS A 207 -2.77 13.87 12.31
C LYS A 207 -1.70 12.98 12.98
N ASN A 208 -0.81 12.34 12.22
CA ASN A 208 0.27 11.53 12.78
C ASN A 208 1.44 12.44 13.18
N PRO A 209 1.77 12.57 14.49
CA PRO A 209 2.84 13.48 14.94
C PRO A 209 4.24 13.03 14.48
N TYR A 210 4.39 11.78 14.06
CA TYR A 210 5.64 11.26 13.50
C TYR A 210 5.77 11.50 12.00
N PHE A 211 4.74 12.01 11.33
CA PHE A 211 4.73 12.27 9.90
C PHE A 211 4.79 13.78 9.63
N VAL A 212 5.73 14.19 8.78
CA VAL A 212 5.85 15.58 8.32
C VAL A 212 5.17 15.70 6.96
N ALA A 213 3.94 16.22 6.97
CA ALA A 213 3.09 16.29 5.78
C ALA A 213 3.63 17.20 4.70
N LYS A 214 4.12 18.38 5.11
CA LYS A 214 4.69 19.37 4.20
C LYS A 214 6.02 18.87 3.64
N ILE A 215 6.13 18.89 2.31
CA ILE A 215 7.39 18.64 1.62
C ILE A 215 8.38 19.73 2.04
N GLN A 216 9.52 19.31 2.57
CA GLN A 216 10.61 20.17 2.97
C GLN A 216 11.61 20.31 1.82
N ASN A 217 12.20 21.49 1.65
CA ASN A 217 13.28 21.69 0.69
C ASN A 217 14.58 21.11 1.26
N ALA A 218 15.21 20.19 0.52
CA ALA A 218 16.48 19.56 0.88
C ALA A 218 17.60 20.57 1.11
N GLU A 219 17.53 21.76 0.49
CA GLU A 219 18.60 22.74 0.57
C GLU A 219 18.77 23.37 1.96
N VAL A 220 17.70 23.41 2.74
CA VAL A 220 17.59 24.18 3.99
C VAL A 220 17.09 23.36 5.18
N ILE A 221 16.65 22.12 4.97
CA ILE A 221 16.09 21.28 6.03
C ILE A 221 17.12 20.98 7.13
N ASP A 222 16.74 21.30 8.37
CA ASP A 222 17.51 20.89 9.55
C ASP A 222 16.94 19.58 10.12
N LEU A 223 17.60 18.46 9.81
CA LEU A 223 17.16 17.13 10.26
C LEU A 223 17.14 16.97 11.79
N SER A 224 17.86 17.79 12.55
CA SER A 224 17.87 17.70 14.01
C SER A 224 16.50 17.97 14.62
N LYS A 225 15.72 18.87 14.00
CA LYS A 225 14.33 19.20 14.38
C LYS A 225 13.34 18.06 14.09
N TYR A 226 13.76 17.08 13.29
CA TYR A 226 12.92 15.98 12.82
C TYR A 226 13.40 14.62 13.31
N ASN A 227 14.23 14.55 14.36
CA ASN A 227 14.77 13.28 14.86
C ASN A 227 13.69 12.21 15.06
N GLY A 228 13.80 11.09 14.34
CA GLY A 228 12.86 9.98 14.41
C GLY A 228 11.50 10.24 13.78
N ARG A 229 11.29 11.37 13.11
CA ARG A 229 10.11 11.67 12.29
C ARG A 229 10.34 11.24 10.84
N PHE A 230 9.24 10.87 10.20
CA PHE A 230 9.18 10.56 8.78
C PHE A 230 8.98 11.86 8.00
N VAL A 231 9.96 12.20 7.18
CA VAL A 231 10.03 13.44 6.42
C VAL A 231 9.79 13.20 4.94
N ARG A 232 9.20 14.19 4.28
CA ARG A 232 9.12 14.31 2.83
C ARG A 232 10.04 15.44 2.40
N VAL A 233 11.03 15.15 1.57
CA VAL A 233 12.09 16.07 1.21
C VAL A 233 12.27 16.09 -0.30
N GLN A 234 12.29 17.27 -0.90
CA GLN A 234 12.54 17.45 -2.33
C GLN A 234 13.87 18.15 -2.57
N GLY A 235 14.68 17.64 -3.49
CA GLY A 235 15.96 18.28 -3.83
C GLY A 235 16.70 17.60 -4.97
N LYS A 236 17.65 18.33 -5.58
CA LYS A 236 18.49 17.83 -6.65
C LYS A 236 19.65 16.98 -6.10
N ILE A 237 19.99 15.89 -6.78
CA ILE A 237 21.13 15.05 -6.43
C ILE A 237 22.43 15.85 -6.67
N LYS A 238 23.22 16.04 -5.61
CA LYS A 238 24.56 16.63 -5.65
C LYS A 238 25.61 15.60 -6.04
N LYS A 239 25.56 14.41 -5.43
CA LYS A 239 26.47 13.29 -5.72
C LYS A 239 25.91 11.98 -5.19
N ILE A 240 26.45 10.89 -5.68
CA ILE A 240 26.15 9.53 -5.25
C ILE A 240 27.45 8.87 -4.79
N GLN A 241 27.41 8.14 -3.67
CA GLN A 241 28.54 7.39 -3.14
C GLN A 241 28.10 5.95 -2.88
N GLN A 242 28.74 5.00 -3.54
CA GLN A 242 28.57 3.58 -3.24
C GLN A 242 29.26 3.21 -1.93
N LEU A 243 28.63 2.31 -1.18
CA LEU A 243 29.14 1.72 0.05
C LEU A 243 29.19 0.20 -0.09
N ARG A 244 29.76 -0.49 0.91
CA ARG A 244 29.78 -1.95 0.96
C ARG A 244 28.36 -2.53 1.12
N LYS A 245 28.18 -3.79 0.72
CA LYS A 245 26.93 -4.56 0.90
C LYS A 245 25.70 -3.93 0.22
N GLY A 246 25.87 -3.38 -0.99
CA GLY A 246 24.77 -2.81 -1.79
C GLY A 246 24.17 -1.50 -1.25
N ALA A 247 24.74 -0.94 -0.17
CA ALA A 247 24.32 0.34 0.37
C ALA A 247 24.86 1.51 -0.47
N GLN A 248 24.09 2.59 -0.56
CA GLN A 248 24.45 3.79 -1.32
C GLN A 248 23.96 5.04 -0.60
N LEU A 249 24.83 6.05 -0.52
CA LEU A 249 24.48 7.39 -0.07
C LEU A 249 24.17 8.28 -1.27
N ILE A 250 22.93 8.75 -1.34
CA ILE A 250 22.48 9.78 -2.28
C ILE A 250 22.55 11.11 -1.53
N TYR A 251 23.41 12.03 -1.96
CA TYR A 251 23.51 13.34 -1.34
C TYR A 251 22.67 14.34 -2.13
N LEU A 252 21.64 14.91 -1.52
CA LEU A 252 20.91 16.04 -2.11
C LEU A 252 21.68 17.34 -1.87
N LYS A 253 21.50 18.34 -2.75
CA LYS A 253 22.05 19.69 -2.55
C LYS A 253 21.57 20.24 -1.20
N HIS A 254 22.50 20.82 -0.45
CA HIS A 254 22.25 21.40 0.87
C HIS A 254 23.18 22.59 1.09
N LYS A 255 22.66 23.70 1.63
CA LYS A 255 23.41 24.96 1.84
C LYS A 255 24.47 24.83 2.94
N ARG A 256 24.09 24.27 4.10
CA ARG A 256 24.99 24.10 5.26
C ARG A 256 25.87 22.85 5.23
N MET A 257 25.34 21.70 4.76
CA MET A 257 26.09 20.45 4.72
C MET A 257 27.00 20.41 3.48
N LYS A 258 28.33 20.60 3.65
CA LYS A 258 29.30 20.63 2.53
C LYS A 258 29.17 19.43 1.58
N LYS A 259 28.98 18.21 2.11
CA LYS A 259 28.80 16.99 1.30
C LYS A 259 27.40 16.85 0.67
N GLY A 260 26.42 17.64 1.11
CA GLY A 260 25.00 17.49 0.80
C GLY A 260 24.22 16.81 1.92
N LEU A 261 22.90 16.79 1.80
CA LEU A 261 21.97 16.07 2.70
C LEU A 261 22.02 14.57 2.38
N PRO A 262 22.53 13.73 3.27
CA PRO A 262 22.72 12.31 2.97
C PRO A 262 21.40 11.53 3.11
N VAL A 263 21.12 10.71 2.11
CA VAL A 263 20.04 9.74 2.10
C VAL A 263 20.63 8.35 1.89
N ILE A 264 20.45 7.47 2.88
CA ILE A 264 20.93 6.09 2.81
C ILE A 264 19.88 5.21 2.13
N SER A 265 20.31 4.43 1.15
CA SER A 265 19.49 3.49 0.39
C SER A 265 20.19 2.13 0.25
N PHE A 266 19.42 1.07 0.01
CA PHE A 266 19.93 -0.27 -0.23
C PHE A 266 19.50 -0.76 -1.62
N GLU A 267 20.27 -1.69 -2.19
CA GLU A 267 20.09 -2.17 -3.56
C GLU A 267 18.67 -2.64 -3.86
N ASN A 268 18.13 -3.56 -3.06
CA ASN A 268 16.75 -4.05 -3.25
C ASN A 268 15.71 -2.92 -3.21
N GLN A 269 15.93 -1.92 -2.35
CA GLN A 269 15.05 -0.76 -2.26
C GLN A 269 15.17 0.14 -3.49
N ARG A 270 16.38 0.40 -3.99
CA ARG A 270 16.58 1.17 -5.22
C ARG A 270 16.00 0.45 -6.44
N ASN A 271 16.16 -0.87 -6.50
CA ASN A 271 15.65 -1.68 -7.59
C ASN A 271 14.13 -1.58 -7.70
N TRP A 272 13.46 -1.67 -6.56
CA TRP A 272 12.02 -1.58 -6.51
C TRP A 272 11.50 -0.16 -6.80
N LEU A 273 12.19 0.87 -6.30
CA LEU A 273 11.81 2.27 -6.51
C LEU A 273 12.17 2.83 -7.89
N GLY A 274 12.74 2.02 -8.79
CA GLY A 274 13.16 2.48 -10.12
C GLY A 274 14.34 3.47 -10.07
N LEU A 275 15.16 3.41 -9.02
CA LEU A 275 16.24 4.37 -8.77
C LEU A 275 17.60 3.90 -9.29
N GLN A 276 17.66 2.90 -10.18
CA GLN A 276 18.93 2.36 -10.67
C GLN A 276 19.66 3.35 -11.59
N LYS A 277 18.89 4.16 -12.32
CA LYS A 277 19.41 5.07 -13.35
C LYS A 277 19.60 6.51 -12.87
N ILE A 278 19.43 6.79 -11.58
CA ILE A 278 19.56 8.15 -11.03
C ILE A 278 20.99 8.69 -11.19
N ARG A 279 21.11 9.99 -11.46
CA ARG A 279 22.37 10.67 -11.72
C ARG A 279 22.44 12.00 -10.98
N LYS A 280 23.64 12.57 -10.93
CA LYS A 280 23.83 13.94 -10.45
C LYS A 280 22.97 14.88 -11.28
N GLY A 281 22.23 15.77 -10.62
CA GLY A 281 21.33 16.74 -11.26
C GLY A 281 19.85 16.40 -11.11
N ASP A 282 19.50 15.11 -11.08
CA ASP A 282 18.10 14.65 -10.99
C ASP A 282 17.39 15.24 -9.78
N LEU A 283 16.14 15.64 -9.97
CA LEU A 283 15.28 16.14 -8.90
C LEU A 283 14.52 14.96 -8.28
N LEU A 284 14.67 14.74 -6.98
CA LEU A 284 13.97 13.68 -6.26
C LEU A 284 12.99 14.26 -5.24
N GLN A 285 11.82 13.62 -5.10
CA GLN A 285 11.05 13.65 -3.86
C GLN A 285 11.35 12.37 -3.08
N ILE A 286 11.87 12.52 -1.86
CA ILE A 286 12.30 11.45 -0.96
C ILE A 286 11.39 11.43 0.26
N GLU A 287 10.97 10.23 0.65
CA GLU A 287 10.22 10.00 1.88
C GLU A 287 10.99 8.98 2.73
N GLY A 288 11.17 9.28 4.01
CA GLY A 288 11.97 8.42 4.89
C GLY A 288 12.14 8.97 6.29
N PHE A 289 12.83 8.22 7.16
CA PHE A 289 13.05 8.65 8.53
C PHE A 289 14.31 9.51 8.67
N ALA A 290 14.17 10.68 9.29
CA ALA A 290 15.31 11.45 9.75
C ALA A 290 15.95 10.75 10.96
N THR A 291 17.24 10.44 10.85
CA THR A 291 17.99 9.65 11.84
C THR A 291 19.39 10.18 12.05
N LEU A 292 19.88 10.08 13.29
CA LEU A 292 21.26 10.40 13.63
C LEU A 292 22.12 9.12 13.59
N TYR A 293 22.76 8.87 12.45
CA TYR A 293 23.60 7.69 12.24
C TYR A 293 24.83 7.72 13.15
N LYS A 294 25.05 6.61 13.88
CA LYS A 294 26.16 6.44 14.84
C LYS A 294 26.33 7.62 15.81
N LYS A 295 25.24 8.32 16.15
CA LYS A 295 25.24 9.53 16.98
C LYS A 295 26.11 10.69 16.45
N LYS A 296 26.48 10.68 15.15
CA LYS A 296 27.43 11.64 14.56
C LYS A 296 26.91 12.35 13.31
N GLN A 297 26.12 11.67 12.47
CA GLN A 297 25.72 12.20 11.16
C GLN A 297 24.22 12.11 10.95
N TRP A 298 23.56 13.24 10.75
CA TRP A 298 22.17 13.30 10.33
C TRP A 298 22.02 12.77 8.91
N GLN A 299 21.05 11.88 8.70
CA GLN A 299 20.69 11.34 7.39
C GLN A 299 19.22 10.93 7.33
N ILE A 300 18.71 10.79 6.10
CA ILE A 300 17.39 10.20 5.86
C ILE A 300 17.58 8.72 5.52
N LYS A 301 16.94 7.83 6.29
CA LYS A 301 16.78 6.42 5.89
C LYS A 301 15.66 6.35 4.86
N LEU A 302 16.03 6.09 3.60
CA LEU A 302 15.10 6.03 2.49
C LEU A 302 13.97 5.04 2.80
N HIS A 303 12.74 5.44 2.51
CA HIS A 303 11.57 4.55 2.47
C HIS A 303 10.99 4.50 1.06
N ARG A 304 10.75 5.67 0.47
CA ARG A 304 10.25 5.85 -0.90
C ARG A 304 10.98 7.02 -1.56
N ALA A 305 11.13 6.97 -2.88
CA ALA A 305 11.44 8.16 -3.65
C ALA A 305 10.72 8.13 -5.00
N VAL A 306 10.58 9.31 -5.59
CA VAL A 306 10.07 9.51 -6.95
C VAL A 306 11.02 10.49 -7.64
N ILE A 307 11.38 10.17 -8.88
CA ILE A 307 12.11 11.10 -9.75
C ILE A 307 11.09 12.10 -10.29
N LEU A 308 11.36 13.39 -10.09
CA LEU A 308 10.56 14.48 -10.61
C LEU A 308 11.19 14.94 -11.92
N ASN A 309 10.42 14.85 -13.01
CA ASN A 309 10.80 15.38 -14.32
C ASN A 309 10.70 16.91 -14.34
#